data_AF-A0A174AGK2-F1
#
_entry.id   AF-A0A174AGK2-F1
#
_cell.length_a   1.000
_cell.length_b   1.000
_cell.length_c   1.000
_cell.angle_alpha   90.00
_cell.angle_beta   90.00
_cell.angle_gamma   90.00
#
_symmetry.space_group_name_H-M   'P 1'
#
loop_
_entity.id
_entity.type
_entity.pdbx_description
1 polymer ?
#
loop_
_entity_poly.entity_id
_entity_poly.type
_entity_poly.pdbx_seq_one_letter_code
_entity_poly.pdbx_strand_id
1 'polypeptide(L)'
;MASGTSYNPSASGNAGQVALDKFAAMMIDRMEQMKASDWKKGWIGGASGYAGLPQNVGGRNYSGSNSLFLQLHTAANGYDLPVYLTFKQAHNLKAHVLKGEKAFPVVYWDMLVKDKNGQKISSDEYRAMSREERKDLEAIPFIKAFPVYNVAQTNLAEIQPERMQKLLEKFKVPELRDTEGMYAHAALDRMVQTQGWLCPIQADKRVDGAYYSPLADRIVVPMKEQFNIGKTPEEVYRGGMEYYSTMLHEMTHSTMTADRLNREIGGKFGDPKYAKEELVAELTAAMISHSMGFDSKITDNSAAYLDSWIGVLKKEPKFIVSIMADVNKASDLILDHVDKQRLALGEQPYLAKNDPFTPMDPSEEVPFKNAAIIKTRSGDYAIRVSYDGVELGLKKVTKDTAKTFFQLTDQKDKTAFLNMTARKTYEPELTVIRRNQKVSTGISL
;
A
#
# COMPACT_ATOMS: atom_id res chain seq x y z
N MET A 1 32.78 2.93 -19.33
CA MET A 1 32.77 4.11 -18.45
C MET A 1 31.74 5.08 -18.98
N ALA A 2 30.59 5.17 -18.33
CA ALA A 2 29.59 6.21 -18.58
C ALA A 2 29.25 6.80 -17.22
N SER A 3 29.90 7.92 -16.87
CA SER A 3 29.59 8.70 -15.67
C SER A 3 28.37 9.56 -15.98
N GLY A 4 27.18 8.97 -15.86
CA GLY A 4 25.96 9.74 -15.68
C GLY A 4 26.01 10.42 -14.33
N THR A 5 25.79 11.73 -14.30
CA THR A 5 25.69 12.54 -13.09
C THR A 5 24.57 11.99 -12.20
N SER A 6 24.94 11.16 -11.21
CA SER A 6 23.99 10.64 -10.23
C SER A 6 23.34 11.80 -9.49
N TYR A 7 22.01 11.85 -9.53
CA TYR A 7 21.23 12.77 -8.71
C TYR A 7 21.57 12.50 -7.25
N ASN A 8 22.16 13.48 -6.57
CA ASN A 8 22.61 13.34 -5.18
C ASN A 8 21.54 13.97 -4.26
N PRO A 9 20.71 13.18 -3.56
CA PRO A 9 19.66 13.72 -2.71
C PRO A 9 20.26 14.61 -1.62
N SER A 10 19.62 15.73 -1.31
CA SER A 10 20.13 16.64 -0.29
C SER A 10 20.11 15.95 1.08
N ALA A 11 21.27 15.88 1.75
CA ALA A 11 21.35 15.36 3.11
C ALA A 11 20.82 16.36 4.17
N SER A 12 20.43 17.57 3.74
CA SER A 12 19.98 18.66 4.58
C SER A 12 18.46 18.83 4.49
N GLY A 13 17.73 18.17 5.38
CA GLY A 13 16.27 18.29 5.48
C GLY A 13 15.73 17.52 6.69
N ASN A 14 14.48 17.77 7.08
CA ASN A 14 13.81 16.88 8.05
C ASN A 14 13.64 15.47 7.42
N ALA A 15 13.45 14.44 8.26
CA ALA A 15 13.40 13.05 7.80
C ALA A 15 12.35 12.79 6.70
N GLY A 16 11.27 13.56 6.67
CA GLY A 16 10.27 13.50 5.60
C GLY A 16 10.80 13.97 4.26
N GLN A 17 11.49 15.11 4.21
CA GLN A 17 12.09 15.64 2.98
C GLN A 17 13.17 14.70 2.43
N VAL A 18 14.03 14.15 3.29
CA VAL A 18 15.06 13.18 2.87
C VAL A 18 14.42 11.92 2.27
N ALA A 19 13.28 11.46 2.80
CA ALA A 19 12.55 10.34 2.24
C ALA A 19 11.97 10.67 0.85
N LEU A 20 11.39 11.87 0.68
CA LEU A 20 10.90 12.32 -0.63
C LEU A 20 12.01 12.44 -1.67
N ASP A 21 13.15 13.00 -1.30
CA ASP A 21 14.30 13.13 -2.21
C ASP A 21 14.79 11.73 -2.64
N LYS A 22 14.82 10.77 -1.71
CA LYS A 22 15.15 9.36 -2.03
C LYS A 22 14.12 8.73 -2.97
N PHE A 23 12.84 9.00 -2.79
CA PHE A 23 11.77 8.53 -3.68
C PHE A 23 11.88 9.13 -5.08
N ALA A 24 12.11 10.43 -5.18
CA ALA A 24 12.35 11.09 -6.47
C ALA A 24 13.59 10.51 -7.18
N ALA A 25 14.70 10.31 -6.44
CA ALA A 25 15.90 9.68 -6.96
C ALA A 25 15.62 8.29 -7.53
N MET A 26 14.91 7.44 -6.78
CA MET A 26 14.56 6.09 -7.25
C MET A 26 13.69 6.10 -8.50
N MET A 27 12.75 7.04 -8.60
CA MET A 27 11.94 7.19 -9.82
C MET A 27 12.79 7.62 -11.00
N ILE A 28 13.68 8.59 -10.82
CA ILE A 28 14.61 9.05 -11.85
C ILE A 28 15.50 7.89 -12.31
N ASP A 29 16.15 7.20 -11.38
CA ASP A 29 17.05 6.09 -11.68
C ASP A 29 16.31 4.98 -12.44
N ARG A 30 15.07 4.69 -12.05
CA ARG A 30 14.22 3.70 -12.74
C ARG A 30 13.87 4.16 -14.16
N MET A 31 13.43 5.39 -14.32
CA MET A 31 13.11 5.95 -15.64
C MET A 31 14.33 6.00 -16.56
N GLU A 32 15.51 6.34 -16.03
CA GLU A 32 16.78 6.32 -16.77
C GLU A 32 17.18 4.91 -17.21
N GLN A 33 16.96 3.89 -16.37
CA GLN A 33 17.16 2.49 -16.75
C GLN A 33 16.21 2.05 -17.87
N MET A 34 14.93 2.46 -17.82
CA MET A 34 13.95 2.11 -18.86
C MET A 34 14.25 2.77 -20.21
N LYS A 35 14.91 3.93 -20.19
CA LYS A 35 15.39 4.59 -21.42
C LYS A 35 16.54 3.86 -22.10
N ALA A 36 17.26 2.99 -21.38
CA ALA A 36 18.30 2.19 -22.00
C ALA A 36 17.66 1.24 -23.02
N SER A 37 18.17 1.24 -24.25
CA SER A 37 17.57 0.57 -25.42
C SER A 37 17.44 -0.96 -25.31
N ASP A 38 17.95 -1.56 -24.24
CA ASP A 38 17.93 -2.99 -23.95
C ASP A 38 17.03 -3.36 -22.75
N TRP A 39 16.22 -2.42 -22.23
CA TRP A 39 15.31 -2.69 -21.12
C TRP A 39 14.22 -3.70 -21.50
N LYS A 40 14.30 -4.91 -20.92
CA LYS A 40 13.34 -6.01 -21.13
C LYS A 40 12.41 -6.28 -19.94
N LYS A 41 12.66 -5.61 -18.81
CA LYS A 41 11.86 -5.73 -17.58
C LYS A 41 10.63 -4.80 -17.65
N GLY A 42 9.66 -4.95 -16.75
CA GLY A 42 8.58 -3.96 -16.60
C GLY A 42 8.99 -2.81 -15.68
N TRP A 43 8.02 -2.03 -15.22
CA TRP A 43 8.25 -0.87 -14.35
C TRP A 43 8.94 -1.23 -13.04
N ILE A 44 8.53 -2.31 -12.38
CA ILE A 44 9.09 -2.72 -11.09
C ILE A 44 10.19 -3.77 -11.29
N GLY A 45 10.00 -4.73 -12.19
CA GLY A 45 10.92 -5.84 -12.39
C GLY A 45 10.96 -6.80 -11.21
N GLY A 46 11.66 -7.93 -11.38
CA GLY A 46 12.00 -8.80 -10.24
C GLY A 46 10.86 -9.64 -9.68
N ALA A 47 9.79 -9.89 -10.43
CA ALA A 47 8.85 -10.99 -10.14
C ALA A 47 9.54 -12.35 -10.36
N SER A 48 10.60 -12.62 -9.59
CA SER A 48 11.45 -13.80 -9.64
C SER A 48 10.79 -14.97 -8.89
N GLY A 49 9.55 -15.28 -9.24
CA GLY A 49 8.74 -16.31 -8.59
C GLY A 49 8.09 -15.92 -7.26
N TYR A 50 8.41 -14.74 -6.71
CA TYR A 50 7.78 -14.17 -5.53
C TYR A 50 7.27 -12.75 -5.81
N ALA A 51 6.01 -12.48 -5.47
CA ALA A 51 5.41 -11.16 -5.61
C ALA A 51 4.16 -11.04 -4.73
N GLY A 52 3.67 -9.81 -4.58
CA GLY A 52 2.54 -9.49 -3.72
C GLY A 52 2.63 -8.07 -3.18
N LEU A 53 1.62 -7.66 -2.43
CA LEU A 53 1.66 -6.41 -1.68
C LEU A 53 2.78 -6.47 -0.63
N PRO A 54 3.68 -5.48 -0.59
CA PRO A 54 4.63 -5.38 0.50
C PRO A 54 3.90 -5.32 1.83
N GLN A 55 4.44 -6.02 2.81
CA GLN A 55 3.85 -6.07 4.14
C GLN A 55 4.92 -5.87 5.22
N ASN A 56 4.48 -5.49 6.41
CA ASN A 56 5.34 -5.60 7.57
C ASN A 56 5.47 -7.08 8.01
N VAL A 57 6.45 -7.40 8.85
CA VAL A 57 6.68 -8.76 9.38
C VAL A 57 5.51 -9.31 10.23
N GLY A 58 4.57 -8.45 10.62
CA GLY A 58 3.32 -8.81 11.28
C GLY A 58 2.16 -9.10 10.32
N GLY A 59 2.37 -9.04 9.00
CA GLY A 59 1.35 -9.35 8.00
C GLY A 59 0.53 -8.17 7.48
N ARG A 60 0.71 -6.95 8.01
CA ARG A 60 -0.02 -5.77 7.54
C ARG A 60 0.58 -5.26 6.23
N ASN A 61 -0.23 -5.19 5.18
CA ASN A 61 0.16 -4.60 3.91
C ASN A 61 0.45 -3.10 4.03
N TYR A 62 1.44 -2.64 3.28
CA TYR A 62 1.62 -1.23 2.98
C TYR A 62 0.66 -0.85 1.85
N SER A 63 0.23 0.42 1.83
CA SER A 63 -0.66 0.95 0.80
C SER A 63 -0.01 2.07 0.00
N GLY A 64 -0.55 2.28 -1.20
CA GLY A 64 -0.16 3.37 -2.10
C GLY A 64 1.36 3.46 -2.32
N SER A 65 1.91 4.65 -2.19
CA SER A 65 3.28 4.98 -2.53
C SER A 65 4.30 4.20 -1.72
N ASN A 66 3.98 3.86 -0.47
CA ASN A 66 4.85 2.97 0.30
C ASN A 66 4.91 1.59 -0.35
N SER A 67 3.79 1.05 -0.85
CA SER A 67 3.77 -0.20 -1.61
C SER A 67 4.67 -0.08 -2.85
N LEU A 68 4.45 0.94 -3.70
CA LEU A 68 5.25 1.17 -4.91
C LEU A 68 6.76 1.25 -4.61
N PHE A 69 7.17 2.08 -3.66
CA PHE A 69 8.59 2.26 -3.36
C PHE A 69 9.23 1.04 -2.69
N LEU A 70 8.48 0.28 -1.88
CA LEU A 70 8.97 -0.98 -1.31
C LEU A 70 9.07 -2.08 -2.37
N GLN A 71 8.16 -2.12 -3.35
CA GLN A 71 8.27 -3.02 -4.50
C GLN A 71 9.51 -2.68 -5.34
N LEU A 72 9.71 -1.40 -5.68
CA LEU A 72 10.92 -0.93 -6.37
C LEU A 72 12.19 -1.24 -5.59
N HIS A 73 12.17 -1.08 -4.27
CA HIS A 73 13.31 -1.38 -3.41
C HIS A 73 13.60 -2.90 -3.35
N THR A 74 12.57 -3.73 -3.23
CA THR A 74 12.68 -5.19 -3.27
C THR A 74 13.30 -5.64 -4.59
N ALA A 75 12.77 -5.16 -5.71
CA ALA A 75 13.26 -5.51 -7.04
C ALA A 75 14.69 -5.02 -7.31
N ALA A 76 15.01 -3.77 -6.92
CA ALA A 76 16.33 -3.17 -7.16
C ALA A 76 17.46 -3.88 -6.40
N ASN A 77 17.15 -4.45 -5.23
CA ASN A 77 18.12 -5.18 -4.41
C ASN A 77 18.04 -6.71 -4.60
N GLY A 78 17.15 -7.21 -5.45
CA GLY A 78 16.99 -8.65 -5.69
C GLY A 78 16.52 -9.43 -4.46
N TYR A 79 15.71 -8.82 -3.59
CA TYR A 79 15.14 -9.52 -2.44
C TYR A 79 13.98 -10.42 -2.88
N ASP A 80 13.91 -11.64 -2.34
CA ASP A 80 12.82 -12.58 -2.64
C ASP A 80 11.48 -12.10 -2.07
N LEU A 81 11.49 -11.54 -0.86
CA LEU A 81 10.26 -11.22 -0.13
C LEU A 81 10.06 -9.70 -0.03
N PRO A 82 8.87 -9.17 -0.35
CA PRO A 82 8.52 -7.77 -0.07
C PRO A 82 8.09 -7.59 1.39
N VAL A 83 8.80 -8.22 2.33
CA VAL A 83 8.49 -8.19 3.78
C VAL A 83 9.49 -7.33 4.50
N TYR A 84 8.98 -6.35 5.25
CA TYR A 84 9.77 -5.32 5.91
C TYR A 84 9.52 -5.27 7.42
N LEU A 85 10.51 -4.80 8.18
CA LEU A 85 10.42 -4.63 9.62
C LEU A 85 11.24 -3.45 10.11
N THR A 86 10.78 -2.83 11.18
CA THR A 86 11.57 -1.83 11.92
C THR A 86 12.68 -2.51 12.72
N PHE A 87 13.71 -1.74 13.10
CA PHE A 87 14.77 -2.22 13.99
C PHE A 87 14.21 -2.83 15.30
N LYS A 88 13.18 -2.19 15.88
CA LYS A 88 12.51 -2.67 17.09
C LYS A 88 11.77 -3.99 16.86
N GLN A 89 11.13 -4.15 15.70
CA GLN A 89 10.49 -5.42 15.33
C GLN A 89 11.52 -6.53 15.15
N ALA A 90 12.69 -6.25 14.56
CA ALA A 90 13.77 -7.24 14.43
C ALA A 90 14.21 -7.73 15.81
N HIS A 91 14.52 -6.79 16.70
CA HIS A 91 14.92 -7.08 18.07
C HIS A 91 13.86 -7.88 18.83
N ASN A 92 12.57 -7.52 18.72
CA ASN A 92 11.48 -8.26 19.36
C ASN A 92 11.34 -9.70 18.83
N LEU A 93 11.71 -9.93 17.57
CA LEU A 93 11.80 -11.26 16.95
C LEU A 93 13.11 -11.99 17.28
N LYS A 94 13.95 -11.43 18.16
CA LYS A 94 15.29 -11.92 18.50
C LYS A 94 16.25 -11.95 17.30
N ALA A 95 15.91 -11.25 16.23
CA ALA A 95 16.75 -11.04 15.06
C ALA A 95 17.48 -9.70 15.17
N HIS A 96 18.53 -9.53 14.39
CA HIS A 96 19.25 -8.27 14.24
C HIS A 96 19.47 -7.94 12.77
N VAL A 97 19.60 -6.64 12.49
CA VAL A 97 19.99 -6.13 11.18
C VAL A 97 21.46 -6.47 10.93
N LEU A 98 21.77 -7.00 9.75
CA LEU A 98 23.14 -7.36 9.38
C LEU A 98 24.04 -6.13 9.32
N LYS A 99 25.33 -6.32 9.60
CA LYS A 99 26.30 -5.21 9.65
C LYS A 99 26.41 -4.55 8.26
N GLY A 100 26.20 -3.23 8.22
CA GLY A 100 26.34 -2.43 6.99
C GLY A 100 25.03 -2.20 6.23
N GLU A 101 23.96 -2.90 6.60
CA GLU A 101 22.65 -2.73 5.97
C GLU A 101 22.02 -1.36 6.23
N LYS A 102 21.40 -0.80 5.19
CA LYS A 102 20.79 0.53 5.23
C LYS A 102 19.28 0.44 5.25
N ALA A 103 18.66 1.22 6.12
CA ALA A 103 17.21 1.31 6.19
C ALA A 103 16.61 1.95 4.92
N PHE A 104 15.40 1.54 4.60
CA PHE A 104 14.52 2.16 3.64
C PHE A 104 13.45 3.01 4.35
N PRO A 105 13.13 4.24 3.90
CA PRO A 105 12.09 5.03 4.53
C PRO A 105 10.70 4.61 4.02
N VAL A 106 9.75 4.48 4.95
CA VAL A 106 8.31 4.53 4.65
C VAL A 106 7.75 5.83 5.19
N VAL A 107 6.84 6.46 4.45
CA VAL A 107 6.31 7.79 4.78
C VAL A 107 4.85 7.73 5.18
N TYR A 108 4.43 8.66 6.04
CA TYR A 108 3.03 8.85 6.38
C TYR A 108 2.73 10.33 6.60
N TRP A 109 1.52 10.70 6.20
CA TRP A 109 0.99 12.03 6.39
C TRP A 109 0.41 12.16 7.79
N ASP A 110 0.88 13.17 8.51
CA ASP A 110 0.33 13.57 9.79
C ASP A 110 0.01 15.06 9.75
N MET A 111 -0.80 15.51 10.70
CA MET A 111 -1.16 16.92 10.82
C MET A 111 -0.72 17.45 12.17
N LEU A 112 -0.04 18.59 12.16
CA LEU A 112 0.16 19.38 13.35
C LEU A 112 -1.03 20.31 13.46
N VAL A 113 -1.90 20.03 14.43
CA VAL A 113 -3.14 20.78 14.62
C VAL A 113 -3.03 21.60 15.89
N LYS A 114 -3.34 22.89 15.80
CA LYS A 114 -3.39 23.81 16.94
C LYS A 114 -4.73 24.53 16.98
N ASP A 115 -5.24 24.75 18.18
CA ASP A 115 -6.38 25.66 18.38
C ASP A 115 -5.94 27.13 18.34
N LYS A 116 -6.94 28.04 18.44
CA LYS A 116 -6.73 29.49 18.54
C LYS A 116 -5.81 29.95 19.67
N ASN A 117 -5.60 29.13 20.69
CA ASN A 117 -4.72 29.40 21.82
C ASN A 117 -3.33 28.76 21.66
N GLY A 118 -3.07 28.12 20.51
CA GLY A 118 -1.82 27.41 20.23
C GLY A 118 -1.71 26.03 20.89
N GLN A 119 -2.78 25.52 21.50
CA GLN A 119 -2.80 24.20 22.13
C GLN A 119 -2.88 23.11 21.07
N LYS A 120 -1.97 22.13 21.17
CA LYS A 120 -1.90 21.02 20.21
C LYS A 120 -3.12 20.11 20.38
N ILE A 121 -3.77 19.82 19.27
CA ILE A 121 -4.81 18.80 19.12
C ILE A 121 -4.18 17.61 18.41
N SER A 122 -4.53 16.40 18.82
CA SER A 122 -4.04 15.21 18.13
C SER A 122 -4.64 15.11 16.72
N SER A 123 -3.91 14.52 15.78
CA SER A 123 -4.42 14.36 14.41
C SER A 123 -5.67 13.49 14.33
N ASP A 124 -5.84 12.55 15.26
CA ASP A 124 -7.04 11.71 15.35
C ASP A 124 -8.26 12.51 15.83
N GLU A 125 -8.10 13.36 16.85
CA GLU A 125 -9.16 14.29 17.27
C GLU A 125 -9.55 15.24 16.13
N TYR A 126 -8.57 15.79 15.41
CA TYR A 126 -8.83 16.66 14.25
C TYR A 126 -9.59 15.94 13.13
N ARG A 127 -9.25 14.68 12.84
CA ARG A 127 -9.93 13.87 11.82
C ARG A 127 -11.37 13.50 12.20
N ALA A 128 -11.67 13.43 13.49
CA ALA A 128 -13.01 13.16 13.99
C ALA A 128 -13.94 14.39 14.01
N MET A 129 -13.37 15.61 13.95
CA MET A 129 -14.13 16.87 13.97
C MET A 129 -14.92 17.09 12.67
N SER A 130 -16.07 17.74 12.77
CA SER A 130 -16.83 18.30 11.65
C SER A 130 -16.07 19.42 10.93
N ARG A 131 -16.53 19.83 9.74
CA ARG A 131 -15.92 20.96 9.01
C ARG A 131 -15.98 22.26 9.82
N GLU A 132 -17.11 22.50 10.48
CA GLU A 132 -17.34 23.67 11.34
C GLU A 132 -16.36 23.71 12.53
N GLU A 133 -16.13 22.58 13.20
CA GLU A 133 -15.19 22.48 14.33
C GLU A 133 -13.72 22.71 13.92
N ARG A 134 -13.38 22.44 12.66
CA ARG A 134 -12.02 22.65 12.12
C ARG A 134 -11.76 24.08 11.69
N LYS A 135 -12.79 24.92 11.56
CA LYS A 135 -12.68 26.26 10.96
C LYS A 135 -11.70 27.18 11.70
N ASP A 136 -11.62 27.03 13.01
CA ASP A 136 -10.77 27.85 13.89
C ASP A 136 -9.45 27.13 14.29
N LEU A 137 -9.10 26.05 13.59
CA LEU A 137 -7.89 25.28 13.85
C LEU A 137 -6.82 25.53 12.79
N GLU A 138 -5.59 25.74 13.25
CA GLU A 138 -4.42 25.77 12.37
C GLU A 138 -3.96 24.32 12.15
N ALA A 139 -4.15 23.79 10.94
CA ALA A 139 -3.70 22.46 10.56
C ALA A 139 -2.57 22.52 9.54
N ILE A 140 -1.37 22.10 9.94
CA ILE A 140 -0.19 22.07 9.08
C ILE A 140 0.11 20.60 8.73
N PRO A 141 -0.06 20.16 7.48
CA PRO A 141 0.30 18.82 7.07
C PRO A 141 1.82 18.66 7.05
N PHE A 142 2.31 17.51 7.48
CA PHE A 142 3.71 17.17 7.40
C PHE A 142 3.92 15.68 7.17
N ILE A 143 5.09 15.35 6.62
CA ILE A 143 5.48 13.97 6.36
C ILE A 143 6.40 13.53 7.48
N LYS A 144 6.06 12.38 8.06
CA LYS A 144 6.96 11.64 8.92
C LYS A 144 7.48 10.42 8.15
N ALA A 145 8.75 10.09 8.37
CA ALA A 145 9.39 8.93 7.79
C ALA A 145 9.80 7.96 8.89
N PHE A 146 9.62 6.66 8.64
CA PHE A 146 10.10 5.58 9.51
C PHE A 146 11.09 4.70 8.78
N PRO A 147 12.22 4.33 9.41
CA PRO A 147 13.16 3.39 8.83
C PRO A 147 12.63 1.96 8.96
N VAL A 148 12.65 1.23 7.84
CA VAL A 148 12.36 -0.21 7.77
C VAL A 148 13.49 -0.94 7.04
N TYR A 149 13.64 -2.22 7.31
CA TYR A 149 14.59 -3.13 6.70
C TYR A 149 13.83 -4.28 6.08
N ASN A 150 14.25 -4.74 4.91
CA ASN A 150 13.75 -5.99 4.36
C ASN A 150 14.19 -7.17 5.25
N VAL A 151 13.40 -8.24 5.31
CA VAL A 151 13.78 -9.47 6.04
C VAL A 151 15.14 -10.02 5.61
N ALA A 152 15.51 -9.88 4.33
CA ALA A 152 16.81 -10.28 3.79
C ALA A 152 18.00 -9.48 4.35
N GLN A 153 17.74 -8.29 4.91
CA GLN A 153 18.75 -7.44 5.55
C GLN A 153 18.97 -7.81 7.04
N THR A 154 18.43 -8.94 7.49
CA THR A 154 18.47 -9.38 8.88
C THR A 154 18.85 -10.85 8.96
N ASN A 155 19.27 -11.31 10.14
CA ASN A 155 19.48 -12.74 10.38
C ASN A 155 18.19 -13.50 10.72
N LEU A 156 17.01 -12.97 10.36
CA LEU A 156 15.72 -13.60 10.69
C LEU A 156 15.58 -15.01 10.13
N ALA A 157 16.19 -15.30 8.97
CA ALA A 157 16.21 -16.65 8.39
C ALA A 157 16.95 -17.68 9.25
N GLU A 158 17.97 -17.26 9.99
CA GLU A 158 18.70 -18.13 10.92
C GLU A 158 17.91 -18.33 12.22
N ILE A 159 17.28 -17.27 12.72
CA ILE A 159 16.62 -17.26 14.04
C ILE A 159 15.19 -17.80 13.99
N GLN A 160 14.48 -17.61 12.88
CA GLN A 160 13.09 -18.06 12.68
C GLN A 160 12.89 -18.67 11.29
N PRO A 161 13.54 -19.82 10.98
CA PRO A 161 13.47 -20.45 9.66
C PRO A 161 12.04 -20.84 9.25
N GLU A 162 11.23 -21.36 10.18
CA GLU A 162 9.83 -21.71 9.91
C GLU A 162 8.99 -20.50 9.49
N ARG A 163 9.23 -19.33 10.11
CA ARG A 163 8.55 -18.09 9.73
C ARG A 163 8.92 -17.68 8.31
N MET A 164 10.21 -17.76 7.98
CA MET A 164 10.68 -17.42 6.64
C MET A 164 10.12 -18.38 5.59
N GLN A 165 10.04 -19.67 5.89
CA GLN A 165 9.40 -20.64 5.00
C GLN A 165 7.93 -20.30 4.74
N LYS A 166 7.14 -20.03 5.79
CA LYS A 166 5.73 -19.61 5.64
C LYS A 166 5.60 -18.33 4.81
N LEU A 167 6.53 -17.38 4.94
CA LEU A 167 6.54 -16.17 4.12
C LEU A 167 6.86 -16.48 2.65
N LEU A 168 7.85 -17.33 2.38
CA LEU A 168 8.17 -17.76 1.00
C LEU A 168 6.96 -18.44 0.35
N GLU A 169 6.30 -19.36 1.05
CA GLU A 169 5.10 -20.03 0.56
C GLU A 169 3.96 -19.03 0.29
N LYS A 170 3.75 -18.05 1.17
CA LYS A 170 2.72 -17.02 1.01
C LYS A 170 2.93 -16.13 -0.21
N PHE A 171 4.18 -15.75 -0.51
CA PHE A 171 4.50 -14.82 -1.60
C PHE A 171 4.82 -15.50 -2.92
N LYS A 172 4.79 -16.83 -2.97
CA LYS A 172 5.03 -17.58 -4.20
C LYS A 172 3.95 -17.24 -5.23
N VAL A 173 4.37 -16.79 -6.40
CA VAL A 173 3.46 -16.43 -7.49
C VAL A 173 2.96 -17.70 -8.18
N PRO A 174 1.64 -17.92 -8.25
CA PRO A 174 1.10 -18.98 -9.08
C PRO A 174 1.19 -18.60 -10.55
N GLU A 175 1.55 -19.56 -11.41
CA GLU A 175 1.45 -19.38 -12.86
C GLU A 175 0.02 -19.67 -13.30
N LEU A 176 -0.74 -18.62 -13.63
CA LEU A 176 -2.16 -18.73 -13.98
C LEU A 176 -2.33 -18.52 -15.47
N ARG A 177 -2.72 -19.57 -16.19
CA ARG A 177 -2.94 -19.54 -17.65
C ARG A 177 -4.40 -19.76 -18.01
N ASP A 178 -4.86 -19.11 -19.07
CA ASP A 178 -6.12 -19.45 -19.73
C ASP A 178 -5.94 -20.58 -20.74
N THR A 179 -7.00 -20.89 -21.48
CA THR A 179 -7.03 -21.98 -22.47
C THR A 179 -6.07 -21.76 -23.65
N GLU A 180 -5.73 -20.51 -23.95
CA GLU A 180 -4.80 -20.14 -25.02
C GLU A 180 -3.36 -20.00 -24.48
N GLY A 181 -3.13 -20.28 -23.19
CA GLY A 181 -1.83 -20.20 -22.54
C GLY A 181 -1.43 -18.79 -22.12
N MET A 182 -2.28 -17.78 -22.27
CA MET A 182 -2.02 -16.41 -21.84
C MET A 182 -2.24 -16.28 -20.33
N TYR A 183 -1.62 -15.29 -19.68
CA TYR A 183 -1.88 -15.04 -18.26
C TYR A 183 -3.39 -14.80 -18.00
N ALA A 184 -3.90 -15.36 -16.90
CA ALA A 184 -5.30 -15.30 -16.51
C ALA A 184 -5.47 -14.68 -15.12
N HIS A 185 -6.57 -13.92 -14.92
CA HIS A 185 -6.85 -13.28 -13.66
C HIS A 185 -8.37 -13.21 -13.42
N ALA A 186 -8.91 -14.27 -12.81
CA ALA A 186 -10.36 -14.50 -12.67
C ALA A 186 -11.15 -13.31 -12.10
N ALA A 187 -10.59 -12.60 -11.12
CA ALA A 187 -11.25 -11.43 -10.53
C ALA A 187 -11.39 -10.24 -11.52
N LEU A 188 -10.43 -10.05 -12.43
CA LEU A 188 -10.50 -9.01 -13.46
C LEU A 188 -11.42 -9.46 -14.60
N ASP A 189 -11.35 -10.72 -15.00
CA ASP A 189 -12.28 -11.31 -15.98
C ASP A 189 -13.74 -11.17 -15.51
N ARG A 190 -14.01 -11.52 -14.24
CA ARG A 190 -15.33 -11.35 -13.63
C ARG A 190 -15.75 -9.88 -13.58
N MET A 191 -14.82 -8.96 -13.30
CA MET A 191 -15.09 -7.52 -13.30
C MET A 191 -15.63 -7.05 -14.66
N VAL A 192 -14.99 -7.49 -15.75
CA VAL A 192 -15.43 -7.18 -17.11
C VAL A 192 -16.76 -7.86 -17.41
N GLN A 193 -16.90 -9.16 -17.14
CA GLN A 193 -18.12 -9.93 -17.44
C GLN A 193 -19.36 -9.37 -16.73
N THR A 194 -19.21 -8.98 -15.46
CA THR A 194 -20.31 -8.44 -14.65
C THR A 194 -20.44 -6.93 -14.75
N GLN A 195 -19.57 -6.28 -15.52
CA GLN A 195 -19.43 -4.81 -15.57
C GLN A 195 -19.35 -4.22 -14.16
N GLY A 196 -18.61 -4.88 -13.27
CA GLY A 196 -18.48 -4.55 -11.84
C GLY A 196 -17.54 -3.37 -11.56
N TRP A 197 -17.07 -2.68 -12.59
CA TRP A 197 -16.26 -1.46 -12.48
C TRP A 197 -17.13 -0.19 -12.45
N LEU A 198 -16.51 0.96 -12.19
CA LEU A 198 -17.16 2.26 -12.05
C LEU A 198 -17.78 2.81 -13.34
N CYS A 199 -17.37 2.26 -14.48
CA CYS A 199 -17.90 2.56 -15.80
C CYS A 199 -17.85 1.30 -16.67
N PRO A 200 -18.60 1.25 -17.80
CA PRO A 200 -18.54 0.10 -18.69
C PRO A 200 -17.12 -0.15 -19.22
N ILE A 201 -16.76 -1.43 -19.34
CA ILE A 201 -15.52 -1.89 -19.96
C ILE A 201 -15.90 -2.71 -21.18
N GLN A 202 -15.58 -2.19 -22.37
CA GLN A 202 -15.75 -2.88 -23.64
C GLN A 202 -14.43 -3.57 -24.02
N ALA A 203 -14.41 -4.90 -23.97
CA ALA A 203 -13.25 -5.73 -24.31
C ALA A 203 -13.59 -6.86 -25.30
N ASP A 204 -14.76 -6.78 -25.96
CA ASP A 204 -15.35 -7.81 -26.82
C ASP A 204 -15.21 -7.49 -28.32
N LYS A 205 -14.54 -6.40 -28.69
CA LYS A 205 -14.39 -5.95 -30.07
C LYS A 205 -12.95 -5.67 -30.45
N ARG A 206 -12.62 -5.99 -31.68
CA ARG A 206 -11.33 -5.66 -32.27
C ARG A 206 -11.19 -4.15 -32.42
N VAL A 207 -10.18 -3.56 -31.77
CA VAL A 207 -9.83 -2.14 -31.86
C VAL A 207 -8.32 -1.95 -31.91
N ASP A 208 -7.84 -0.81 -32.41
CA ASP A 208 -6.41 -0.56 -32.61
C ASP A 208 -5.65 -0.18 -31.33
N GLY A 209 -6.36 0.20 -30.27
CA GLY A 209 -5.75 0.60 -29.01
C GLY A 209 -6.76 0.71 -27.88
N ALA A 210 -6.25 0.70 -26.65
CA ALA A 210 -7.03 0.95 -25.46
C ALA A 210 -7.15 2.45 -25.19
N TYR A 211 -8.27 2.84 -24.59
CA TYR A 211 -8.48 4.20 -24.10
C TYR A 211 -9.67 4.27 -23.14
N TYR A 212 -9.59 5.18 -22.18
CA TYR A 212 -10.74 5.72 -21.49
C TYR A 212 -11.31 6.92 -22.26
N SER A 213 -12.63 6.94 -22.45
CA SER A 213 -13.36 8.07 -23.03
C SER A 213 -14.05 8.87 -21.93
N PRO A 214 -13.57 10.10 -21.59
CA PRO A 214 -14.22 10.93 -20.57
C PRO A 214 -15.63 11.35 -20.96
N LEU A 215 -15.88 11.60 -22.26
CA LEU A 215 -17.19 12.04 -22.75
C LEU A 215 -18.25 10.93 -22.66
N ALA A 216 -17.88 9.70 -23.01
CA ALA A 216 -18.79 8.56 -22.99
C ALA A 216 -18.77 7.81 -21.65
N ASP A 217 -17.89 8.22 -20.74
CA ASP A 217 -17.54 7.53 -19.50
C ASP A 217 -17.46 6.01 -19.67
N ARG A 218 -16.56 5.57 -20.55
CA ARG A 218 -16.37 4.16 -20.91
C ARG A 218 -14.92 3.85 -21.18
N ILE A 219 -14.49 2.67 -20.77
CA ILE A 219 -13.19 2.10 -21.13
C ILE A 219 -13.38 1.19 -22.35
N VAL A 220 -12.47 1.33 -23.31
CA VAL A 220 -12.34 0.42 -24.45
C VAL A 220 -10.96 -0.22 -24.37
N VAL A 221 -10.92 -1.55 -24.45
CA VAL A 221 -9.67 -2.34 -24.48
C VAL A 221 -9.73 -3.26 -25.71
N PRO A 222 -8.63 -3.45 -26.45
CA PRO A 222 -8.54 -4.48 -27.48
C PRO A 222 -8.91 -5.85 -26.90
N MET A 223 -9.42 -6.75 -27.75
CA MET A 223 -9.71 -8.12 -27.30
C MET A 223 -8.42 -8.77 -26.80
N LYS A 224 -8.53 -9.64 -25.80
CA LYS A 224 -7.37 -10.28 -25.15
C LYS A 224 -6.47 -10.99 -26.17
N GLU A 225 -7.06 -11.61 -27.18
CA GLU A 225 -6.35 -12.30 -28.27
C GLU A 225 -5.48 -11.35 -29.11
N GLN A 226 -5.79 -10.05 -29.17
CA GLN A 226 -4.96 -9.07 -29.88
C GLN A 226 -3.59 -8.85 -29.22
N PHE A 227 -3.47 -9.18 -27.93
CA PHE A 227 -2.20 -9.14 -27.20
C PHE A 227 -1.38 -10.43 -27.39
N ASN A 228 -1.98 -11.47 -27.99
CA ASN A 228 -1.31 -12.74 -28.28
C ASN A 228 -0.46 -12.68 -29.55
N ILE A 229 0.62 -11.91 -29.52
CA ILE A 229 1.56 -11.74 -30.64
C ILE A 229 2.86 -12.54 -30.48
N GLY A 230 3.00 -13.22 -29.34
CA GLY A 230 4.17 -14.02 -28.98
C GLY A 230 4.31 -15.30 -29.79
N LYS A 231 5.55 -15.80 -29.92
CA LYS A 231 5.88 -17.06 -30.59
C LYS A 231 6.32 -18.16 -29.62
N THR A 232 6.66 -17.82 -28.39
CA THR A 232 6.97 -18.80 -27.33
C THR A 232 5.88 -18.84 -26.25
N PRO A 233 5.74 -19.95 -25.49
CA PRO A 233 4.79 -20.04 -24.39
C PRO A 233 4.92 -18.91 -23.35
N GLU A 234 6.12 -18.39 -23.14
CA GLU A 234 6.41 -17.27 -22.23
C GLU A 234 5.96 -15.92 -22.83
N GLU A 235 6.12 -15.73 -24.14
CA GLU A 235 5.64 -14.53 -24.82
C GLU A 235 4.10 -14.51 -24.88
N VAL A 236 3.47 -15.67 -25.12
CA VAL A 236 2.00 -15.84 -25.05
C VAL A 236 1.49 -15.54 -23.65
N TYR A 237 2.13 -16.11 -22.61
CA TYR A 237 1.82 -15.81 -21.22
C TYR A 237 1.85 -14.31 -20.94
N ARG A 238 2.92 -13.66 -21.39
CA ARG A 238 3.14 -12.23 -21.22
C ARG A 238 2.10 -11.39 -21.95
N GLY A 239 1.61 -11.82 -23.11
CA GLY A 239 0.49 -11.15 -23.80
C GLY A 239 -0.73 -10.96 -22.89
N GLY A 240 -1.03 -11.96 -22.04
CA GLY A 240 -2.10 -11.84 -21.04
C GLY A 240 -1.80 -10.81 -19.96
N MET A 241 -0.54 -10.69 -19.53
CA MET A 241 -0.12 -9.66 -18.57
C MET A 241 -0.27 -8.26 -19.16
N GLU A 242 0.11 -8.07 -20.43
CA GLU A 242 -0.02 -6.78 -21.12
C GLU A 242 -1.50 -6.39 -21.30
N TYR A 243 -2.39 -7.36 -21.54
CA TYR A 243 -3.84 -7.10 -21.60
C TYR A 243 -4.37 -6.52 -20.27
N TYR A 244 -4.07 -7.15 -19.12
CA TYR A 244 -4.55 -6.64 -17.84
C TYR A 244 -3.85 -5.37 -17.39
N SER A 245 -2.55 -5.21 -17.63
CA SER A 245 -1.85 -3.96 -17.29
C SER A 245 -2.42 -2.78 -18.08
N THR A 246 -2.72 -2.98 -19.38
CA THR A 246 -3.38 -1.99 -20.23
C THR A 246 -4.78 -1.66 -19.71
N MET A 247 -5.56 -2.66 -19.32
CA MET A 247 -6.87 -2.42 -18.71
C MET A 247 -6.77 -1.63 -17.40
N LEU A 248 -5.82 -1.97 -16.52
CA LEU A 248 -5.59 -1.26 -15.25
C LEU A 248 -5.15 0.20 -15.46
N HIS A 249 -4.38 0.45 -16.53
CA HIS A 249 -4.02 1.81 -16.95
C HIS A 249 -5.28 2.62 -17.30
N GLU A 250 -6.14 2.10 -18.18
CA GLU A 250 -7.39 2.80 -18.55
C GLU A 250 -8.39 2.90 -17.39
N MET A 251 -8.43 1.89 -16.52
CA MET A 251 -9.19 1.96 -15.27
C MET A 251 -8.70 3.12 -14.41
N THR A 252 -7.38 3.35 -14.35
CA THR A 252 -6.82 4.49 -13.61
C THR A 252 -7.29 5.81 -14.20
N HIS A 253 -7.24 5.99 -15.52
CA HIS A 253 -7.78 7.19 -16.17
C HIS A 253 -9.26 7.40 -15.87
N SER A 254 -10.06 6.32 -15.88
CA SER A 254 -11.48 6.45 -15.55
C SER A 254 -11.73 7.03 -14.15
N THR A 255 -10.82 6.86 -13.20
CA THR A 255 -10.98 7.42 -11.85
C THR A 255 -10.78 8.93 -11.76
N MET A 256 -10.27 9.60 -12.80
CA MET A 256 -9.90 11.02 -12.74
C MET A 256 -11.09 11.99 -12.70
N THR A 257 -12.30 11.53 -13.07
CA THR A 257 -13.48 12.40 -13.23
C THR A 257 -13.91 13.10 -11.95
N ALA A 258 -14.64 14.21 -12.10
CA ALA A 258 -15.10 15.04 -10.99
C ALA A 258 -15.96 14.27 -9.98
N ASP A 259 -16.79 13.32 -10.45
CA ASP A 259 -17.64 12.48 -9.62
C ASP A 259 -16.87 11.36 -8.89
N ARG A 260 -15.58 11.17 -9.20
CA ARG A 260 -14.71 10.14 -8.64
C ARG A 260 -13.58 10.77 -7.82
N LEU A 261 -12.34 10.74 -8.33
CA LEU A 261 -11.18 11.27 -7.59
C LEU A 261 -10.89 12.73 -7.88
N ASN A 262 -11.62 13.34 -8.82
CA ASN A 262 -11.53 14.75 -9.19
C ASN A 262 -10.06 15.21 -9.34
N ARG A 263 -9.27 14.42 -10.08
CA ARG A 263 -7.90 14.83 -10.43
C ARG A 263 -7.99 15.93 -11.47
N GLU A 264 -7.00 16.82 -11.52
CA GLU A 264 -7.03 17.93 -12.48
C GLU A 264 -7.17 17.41 -13.92
N ILE A 265 -8.31 17.72 -14.53
CA ILE A 265 -8.61 17.40 -15.92
C ILE A 265 -8.10 18.55 -16.79
N GLY A 266 -7.33 18.24 -17.84
CA GLY A 266 -6.99 19.20 -18.89
C GLY A 266 -5.60 19.00 -19.48
N GLY A 267 -5.43 19.46 -20.71
CA GLY A 267 -4.22 19.29 -21.50
C GLY A 267 -4.48 18.43 -22.73
N LYS A 268 -3.72 18.68 -23.81
CA LYS A 268 -3.64 17.76 -24.95
C LYS A 268 -2.38 16.90 -24.78
N PHE A 269 -2.25 15.83 -25.56
CA PHE A 269 -0.99 15.11 -25.68
C PHE A 269 0.19 16.11 -25.81
N GLY A 270 1.21 15.98 -24.96
CA GLY A 270 2.33 16.91 -24.82
C GLY A 270 2.17 18.03 -23.78
N ASP A 271 1.01 18.17 -23.12
CA ASP A 271 0.80 19.14 -22.03
C ASP A 271 1.35 18.61 -20.68
N PRO A 272 1.94 19.47 -19.81
CA PRO A 272 2.43 19.05 -18.50
C PRO A 272 1.39 18.36 -17.60
N LYS A 273 0.12 18.79 -17.68
CA LYS A 273 -0.98 18.17 -16.90
C LYS A 273 -1.34 16.79 -17.44
N TYR A 274 -1.38 16.65 -18.77
CA TYR A 274 -1.56 15.36 -19.43
C TYR A 274 -0.43 14.40 -19.05
N ALA A 275 0.83 14.86 -19.15
CA ALA A 275 1.99 14.06 -18.76
C ALA A 275 1.95 13.63 -17.28
N LYS A 276 1.42 14.46 -16.38
CA LYS A 276 1.21 14.07 -14.98
C LYS A 276 0.22 12.93 -14.86
N GLU A 277 -0.93 13.01 -15.54
CA GLU A 277 -1.99 12.00 -15.46
C GLU A 277 -1.54 10.65 -16.06
N GLU A 278 -0.80 10.67 -17.16
CA GLU A 278 -0.15 9.46 -17.71
C GLU A 278 0.81 8.82 -16.71
N LEU A 279 1.61 9.62 -15.99
CA LEU A 279 2.48 9.10 -14.93
C LEU A 279 1.67 8.47 -13.78
N VAL A 280 0.54 9.05 -13.42
CA VAL A 280 -0.36 8.47 -12.40
C VAL A 280 -0.94 7.14 -12.90
N ALA A 281 -1.38 7.06 -14.16
CA ALA A 281 -1.92 5.85 -14.76
C ALA A 281 -0.88 4.73 -14.84
N GLU A 282 0.32 5.02 -15.33
CA GLU A 282 1.44 4.07 -15.42
C GLU A 282 1.84 3.52 -14.04
N LEU A 283 2.07 4.40 -13.06
CA LEU A 283 2.52 3.97 -11.74
C LEU A 283 1.45 3.20 -10.97
N THR A 284 0.17 3.57 -11.17
CA THR A 284 -0.95 2.85 -10.57
C THR A 284 -1.09 1.45 -11.17
N ALA A 285 -1.07 1.34 -12.51
CA ALA A 285 -1.11 0.06 -13.20
C ALA A 285 0.08 -0.82 -12.79
N ALA A 286 1.30 -0.28 -12.80
CA ALA A 286 2.50 -1.01 -12.41
C ALA A 286 2.45 -1.54 -10.98
N MET A 287 2.05 -0.69 -10.03
CA MET A 287 1.96 -1.09 -8.63
C MET A 287 0.93 -2.21 -8.42
N ILE A 288 -0.24 -2.09 -9.03
CA ILE A 288 -1.33 -3.05 -8.89
C ILE A 288 -0.98 -4.37 -9.58
N SER A 289 -0.44 -4.33 -10.80
CA SER A 289 0.05 -5.52 -11.51
C SER A 289 1.03 -6.29 -10.64
N HIS A 290 2.02 -5.60 -10.06
CA HIS A 290 3.02 -6.26 -9.21
C HIS A 290 2.43 -6.80 -7.91
N SER A 291 1.40 -6.14 -7.37
CA SER A 291 0.62 -6.64 -6.23
C SER A 291 -0.17 -7.92 -6.56
N MET A 292 -0.61 -8.08 -7.81
CA MET A 292 -1.31 -9.26 -8.34
C MET A 292 -0.36 -10.38 -8.79
N GLY A 293 0.95 -10.10 -8.84
CA GLY A 293 1.98 -11.09 -9.14
C GLY A 293 2.54 -11.05 -10.57
N PHE A 294 2.30 -9.97 -11.31
CA PHE A 294 2.86 -9.78 -12.65
C PHE A 294 3.45 -8.39 -12.83
N ASP A 295 4.33 -8.20 -13.81
CA ASP A 295 4.99 -6.91 -14.05
C ASP A 295 4.40 -6.26 -15.30
N SER A 296 4.12 -4.96 -15.26
CA SER A 296 3.63 -4.21 -16.41
C SER A 296 4.80 -3.63 -17.19
N LYS A 297 4.81 -3.76 -18.52
CA LYS A 297 5.70 -2.93 -19.33
C LYS A 297 5.24 -1.47 -19.30
N ILE A 298 6.19 -0.58 -19.55
CA ILE A 298 5.84 0.78 -19.93
C ILE A 298 5.12 0.74 -21.27
N THR A 299 4.04 1.51 -21.41
CA THR A 299 3.37 1.64 -22.70
C THR A 299 4.21 2.49 -23.67
N ASP A 300 4.07 2.25 -24.97
CA ASP A 300 4.80 3.03 -25.99
C ASP A 300 4.48 4.54 -25.90
N ASN A 301 3.23 4.87 -25.56
CA ASN A 301 2.79 6.26 -25.36
C ASN A 301 3.49 6.90 -24.16
N SER A 302 3.67 6.16 -23.06
CA SER A 302 4.33 6.64 -21.84
C SER A 302 5.85 6.72 -21.96
N ALA A 303 6.46 5.90 -22.82
CA ALA A 303 7.89 5.99 -23.11
C ALA A 303 8.27 7.37 -23.67
N ALA A 304 7.37 8.03 -24.42
CA ALA A 304 7.59 9.38 -24.94
C ALA A 304 7.70 10.46 -23.85
N TYR A 305 7.18 10.20 -22.64
CA TYR A 305 7.17 11.15 -21.54
C TYR A 305 8.33 10.98 -20.54
N LEU A 306 9.13 9.92 -20.66
CA LEU A 306 10.23 9.62 -19.73
C LEU A 306 11.17 10.81 -19.54
N ASP A 307 11.58 11.48 -20.63
CA ASP A 307 12.46 12.65 -20.58
C ASP A 307 11.84 13.83 -19.83
N SER A 308 10.55 14.07 -20.07
CA SER A 308 9.79 15.14 -19.40
C SER A 308 9.68 14.86 -17.90
N TRP A 309 9.32 13.63 -17.51
CA TRP A 309 9.19 13.25 -16.10
C TRP A 309 10.51 13.30 -15.34
N ILE A 310 11.60 12.79 -15.94
CA ILE A 310 12.94 12.89 -15.37
C ILE A 310 13.32 14.37 -15.18
N GLY A 311 13.08 15.20 -16.18
CA GLY A 311 13.36 16.64 -16.12
C GLY A 311 12.60 17.34 -15.00
N VAL A 312 11.30 17.07 -14.86
CA VAL A 312 10.46 17.64 -13.79
C VAL A 312 10.93 17.17 -12.42
N LEU A 313 11.17 15.86 -12.22
CA LEU A 313 11.62 15.33 -10.93
C LEU A 313 13.01 15.85 -10.52
N LYS A 314 13.94 16.06 -11.48
CA LYS A 314 15.25 16.66 -11.22
C LYS A 314 15.13 18.13 -10.80
N LYS A 315 14.22 18.89 -11.43
CA LYS A 315 14.03 20.32 -11.15
C LYS A 315 13.21 20.56 -9.88
N GLU A 316 12.18 19.76 -9.66
CA GLU A 316 11.23 19.89 -8.55
C GLU A 316 10.91 18.51 -7.93
N PRO A 317 11.79 17.98 -7.05
CA PRO A 317 11.58 16.67 -6.43
C PRO A 317 10.25 16.56 -5.66
N LYS A 318 9.74 17.69 -5.15
CA LYS A 318 8.43 17.75 -4.46
C LYS A 318 7.25 17.40 -5.37
N PHE A 319 7.42 17.42 -6.70
CA PHE A 319 6.41 16.93 -7.63
C PHE A 319 5.96 15.50 -7.32
N ILE A 320 6.87 14.66 -6.80
CA ILE A 320 6.58 13.28 -6.39
C ILE A 320 5.45 13.18 -5.36
N VAL A 321 5.30 14.18 -4.49
CA VAL A 321 4.24 14.21 -3.46
C VAL A 321 2.86 14.20 -4.11
N SER A 322 2.70 15.00 -5.18
CA SER A 322 1.42 15.09 -5.88
C SER A 322 1.08 13.78 -6.60
N ILE A 323 2.08 13.18 -7.27
CA ILE A 323 1.95 11.89 -7.94
C ILE A 323 1.57 10.79 -6.94
N MET A 324 2.30 10.71 -5.82
CA MET A 324 2.03 9.73 -4.76
C MET A 324 0.60 9.85 -4.23
N ALA A 325 0.12 11.06 -3.97
CA ALA A 325 -1.24 11.24 -3.47
C ALA A 325 -2.31 10.72 -4.44
N ASP A 326 -2.11 10.94 -5.74
CA ASP A 326 -3.03 10.52 -6.78
C ASP A 326 -2.96 9.00 -7.04
N VAL A 327 -1.74 8.43 -7.10
CA VAL A 327 -1.50 6.98 -7.21
C VAL A 327 -2.15 6.24 -6.04
N ASN A 328 -2.00 6.74 -4.79
CA ASN A 328 -2.60 6.11 -3.61
C ASN A 328 -4.12 5.98 -3.74
N LYS A 329 -4.79 7.09 -4.09
CA LYS A 329 -6.24 7.12 -4.20
C LYS A 329 -6.74 6.22 -5.32
N ALA A 330 -6.08 6.27 -6.48
CA ALA A 330 -6.45 5.45 -7.63
C ALA A 330 -6.25 3.97 -7.35
N SER A 331 -5.12 3.61 -6.75
CA SER A 331 -4.81 2.22 -6.43
C SER A 331 -5.72 1.64 -5.36
N ASP A 332 -6.01 2.40 -4.29
CA ASP A 332 -6.89 1.95 -3.24
C ASP A 332 -8.30 1.70 -3.79
N LEU A 333 -8.77 2.57 -4.69
CA LEU A 333 -10.08 2.44 -5.34
C LEU A 333 -10.15 1.21 -6.26
N ILE A 334 -9.13 0.99 -7.10
CA ILE A 334 -9.08 -0.17 -8.00
C ILE A 334 -9.01 -1.46 -7.20
N LEU A 335 -8.09 -1.54 -6.22
CA LEU A 335 -7.91 -2.74 -5.41
C LEU A 335 -9.17 -3.05 -4.57
N ASP A 336 -9.89 -2.07 -4.04
CA ASP A 336 -11.17 -2.31 -3.34
C ASP A 336 -12.22 -2.96 -4.27
N HIS A 337 -12.25 -2.60 -5.56
CA HIS A 337 -13.15 -3.24 -6.52
C HIS A 337 -12.67 -4.62 -6.93
N VAL A 338 -11.36 -4.82 -7.13
CA VAL A 338 -10.78 -6.13 -7.38
C VAL A 338 -11.08 -7.07 -6.22
N ASP A 339 -10.95 -6.60 -4.98
CA ASP A 339 -11.22 -7.40 -3.79
C ASP A 339 -12.69 -7.80 -3.66
N LYS A 340 -13.63 -6.94 -4.06
CA LYS A 340 -15.05 -7.35 -4.18
C LYS A 340 -15.22 -8.51 -5.15
N GLN A 341 -14.49 -8.53 -6.25
CA GLN A 341 -14.55 -9.65 -7.21
C GLN A 341 -13.89 -10.91 -6.65
N ARG A 342 -12.73 -10.78 -5.99
CA ARG A 342 -12.03 -11.90 -5.32
C ARG A 342 -12.91 -12.54 -4.26
N LEU A 343 -13.53 -11.73 -3.38
CA LEU A 343 -14.47 -12.21 -2.37
C LEU A 343 -15.68 -12.92 -2.99
N ALA A 344 -16.21 -12.41 -4.10
CA ALA A 344 -17.30 -13.07 -4.82
C ALA A 344 -16.89 -14.41 -5.47
N LEU A 345 -15.59 -14.65 -5.66
CA LEU A 345 -15.01 -15.90 -6.12
C LEU A 345 -14.55 -16.82 -4.98
N GLY A 346 -14.74 -16.41 -3.71
CA GLY A 346 -14.24 -17.15 -2.55
C GLY A 346 -12.72 -17.01 -2.31
N GLU A 347 -12.07 -16.06 -2.98
CA GLU A 347 -10.64 -15.77 -2.83
C GLU A 347 -10.38 -14.73 -1.74
N GLN A 348 -9.18 -14.78 -1.14
CA GLN A 348 -8.74 -13.77 -0.16
C GLN A 348 -8.50 -12.41 -0.84
N PRO A 349 -8.89 -11.28 -0.22
CA PRO A 349 -8.64 -9.94 -0.74
C PRO A 349 -7.15 -9.59 -0.68
N TYR A 350 -6.68 -8.76 -1.62
CA TYR A 350 -5.34 -8.18 -1.60
C TYR A 350 -5.22 -7.12 -0.51
N LEU A 351 -6.14 -6.16 -0.49
CA LEU A 351 -6.34 -5.27 0.64
C LEU A 351 -7.24 -6.03 1.63
N ALA A 352 -6.68 -7.04 2.30
CA ALA A 352 -7.19 -7.42 3.61
C ALA A 352 -7.11 -6.15 4.48
N LYS A 353 -8.18 -5.35 4.48
CA LYS A 353 -8.18 -3.95 4.93
C LYS A 353 -7.56 -3.90 6.31
N ASN A 354 -6.29 -3.50 6.38
CA ASN A 354 -5.53 -3.18 7.57
C ASN A 354 -6.08 -3.84 8.86
N ASP A 355 -6.18 -5.17 8.89
CA ASP A 355 -6.18 -5.87 10.15
C ASP A 355 -4.74 -6.37 10.38
N PRO A 356 -3.87 -5.55 11.03
CA PRO A 356 -2.51 -5.93 11.35
C PRO A 356 -2.40 -7.13 12.31
N PHE A 357 -3.51 -7.76 12.70
CA PHE A 357 -3.55 -8.88 13.61
C PHE A 357 -4.59 -9.94 13.27
N THR A 358 -5.01 -10.09 12.01
CA THR A 358 -5.66 -11.35 11.62
C THR A 358 -4.65 -12.46 11.95
N PRO A 359 -4.90 -13.29 12.97
CA PRO A 359 -3.92 -14.25 13.43
C PRO A 359 -3.63 -15.20 12.29
N MET A 360 -2.35 -15.44 11.98
CA MET A 360 -2.00 -16.47 11.00
C MET A 360 -2.36 -17.87 11.52
N ASP A 361 -2.65 -17.98 12.83
CA ASP A 361 -3.10 -19.17 13.54
C ASP A 361 -4.29 -18.82 14.47
N PRO A 362 -5.41 -19.56 14.47
CA PRO A 362 -6.55 -19.36 15.38
C PRO A 362 -6.21 -19.37 16.88
N SER A 363 -5.02 -19.82 17.27
CA SER A 363 -4.50 -19.86 18.64
C SER A 363 -3.64 -18.65 19.05
N GLU A 364 -3.28 -17.76 18.11
CA GLU A 364 -2.46 -16.58 18.42
C GLU A 364 -3.32 -15.45 19.04
N GLU A 365 -3.06 -15.09 20.31
CA GLU A 365 -3.84 -14.05 21.00
C GLU A 365 -3.50 -12.64 20.49
N VAL A 366 -4.52 -11.93 19.99
CA VAL A 366 -4.41 -10.52 19.57
C VAL A 366 -4.11 -9.61 20.78
N PRO A 367 -2.99 -8.85 20.77
CA PRO A 367 -2.65 -7.95 21.88
C PRO A 367 -3.47 -6.65 21.83
N PHE A 368 -3.80 -6.08 23.00
CA PHE A 368 -4.41 -4.75 23.07
C PHE A 368 -3.41 -3.67 22.65
N LYS A 369 -3.88 -2.71 21.89
CA LYS A 369 -3.14 -1.52 21.44
C LYS A 369 -3.66 -0.27 22.13
N ASN A 370 -2.84 0.78 22.15
CA ASN A 370 -3.16 2.10 22.72
C ASN A 370 -3.72 2.07 24.15
N ALA A 371 -3.39 1.01 24.89
CA ALA A 371 -3.91 0.81 26.23
C ALA A 371 -3.39 1.90 27.16
N ALA A 372 -4.30 2.69 27.71
CA ALA A 372 -3.96 3.74 28.64
C ALA A 372 -5.10 3.96 29.63
N ILE A 373 -4.73 4.15 30.90
CA ILE A 373 -5.64 4.71 31.90
C ILE A 373 -5.45 6.22 31.91
N ILE A 374 -6.53 6.94 31.66
CA ILE A 374 -6.56 8.40 31.57
C ILE A 374 -7.51 8.98 32.63
N LYS A 375 -7.25 10.24 33.00
CA LYS A 375 -8.17 11.03 33.83
C LYS A 375 -9.10 11.81 32.90
N THR A 376 -10.41 11.72 33.11
CA THR A 376 -11.42 12.40 32.30
C THR A 376 -11.62 13.85 32.78
N ARG A 377 -12.28 14.69 31.96
CA ARG A 377 -12.63 16.08 32.34
C ARG A 377 -13.54 16.16 33.58
N SER A 378 -14.30 15.10 33.88
CA SER A 378 -15.13 15.00 35.09
C SER A 378 -14.36 14.63 36.37
N GLY A 379 -13.06 14.36 36.27
CA GLY A 379 -12.21 13.95 37.40
C GLY A 379 -12.23 12.45 37.72
N ASP A 380 -12.99 11.67 36.95
CA ASP A 380 -13.00 10.21 36.99
C ASP A 380 -11.82 9.61 36.19
N TYR A 381 -11.62 8.29 36.29
CA TYR A 381 -10.64 7.57 35.50
C TYR A 381 -11.32 6.63 34.51
N ALA A 382 -10.75 6.53 33.32
CA ALA A 382 -11.20 5.60 32.30
C ALA A 382 -10.00 4.89 31.67
N ILE A 383 -10.20 3.65 31.25
CA ILE A 383 -9.29 2.96 30.35
C ILE A 383 -9.76 3.19 28.91
N ARG A 384 -8.81 3.37 28.00
CA ARG A 384 -9.02 3.19 26.57
C ARG A 384 -8.12 2.07 26.09
N VAL A 385 -8.63 1.29 25.16
CA VAL A 385 -7.85 0.34 24.36
C VAL A 385 -8.40 0.32 22.95
N SER A 386 -7.53 -0.01 22.02
CA SER A 386 -7.93 -0.54 20.73
C SER A 386 -7.66 -2.04 20.71
N TYR A 387 -8.63 -2.83 20.27
CA TYR A 387 -8.51 -4.26 20.06
C TYR A 387 -8.90 -4.53 18.61
N ASP A 388 -8.06 -5.25 17.88
CA ASP A 388 -8.38 -5.63 16.49
C ASP A 388 -8.68 -4.43 15.56
N GLY A 389 -7.94 -3.33 15.74
CA GLY A 389 -8.15 -2.10 14.97
C GLY A 389 -9.39 -1.27 15.38
N VAL A 390 -10.24 -1.79 16.27
CA VAL A 390 -11.42 -1.11 16.80
C VAL A 390 -11.09 -0.45 18.13
N GLU A 391 -11.32 0.86 18.25
CA GLU A 391 -11.33 1.51 19.58
C GLU A 391 -12.57 1.04 20.34
N LEU A 392 -12.37 0.40 21.50
CA LEU A 392 -13.47 -0.15 22.28
C LEU A 392 -14.23 0.92 23.12
N GLY A 393 -13.97 2.20 22.84
CA GLY A 393 -14.50 3.32 23.61
C GLY A 393 -13.89 3.45 25.00
N LEU A 394 -14.15 4.58 25.68
CA LEU A 394 -13.69 4.80 27.06
C LEU A 394 -14.59 4.05 28.04
N LYS A 395 -13.98 3.22 28.90
CA LYS A 395 -14.70 2.58 30.01
C LYS A 395 -14.17 3.04 31.35
N LYS A 396 -15.09 3.32 32.27
CA LYS A 396 -14.76 3.78 33.62
C LYS A 396 -13.95 2.70 34.35
N VAL A 397 -12.88 3.12 35.01
CA VAL A 397 -12.11 2.28 35.94
C VAL A 397 -12.16 2.88 37.34
N THR A 398 -11.98 2.04 38.35
CA THR A 398 -12.00 2.50 39.75
C THR A 398 -10.79 3.38 40.04
N LYS A 399 -10.91 4.25 41.06
CA LYS A 399 -9.78 5.07 41.54
C LYS A 399 -8.62 4.19 42.03
N ASP A 400 -8.90 3.06 42.64
CA ASP A 400 -7.87 2.12 43.11
C ASP A 400 -7.11 1.49 41.94
N THR A 401 -7.82 1.04 40.89
CA THR A 401 -7.19 0.53 39.66
C THR A 401 -6.26 1.57 39.02
N ALA A 402 -6.70 2.82 38.95
CA ALA A 402 -5.87 3.91 38.43
C ALA A 402 -4.66 4.18 39.34
N LYS A 403 -4.86 4.20 40.65
CA LYS A 403 -3.78 4.40 41.64
C LYS A 403 -2.71 3.31 41.51
N THR A 404 -3.10 2.04 41.44
CA THR A 404 -2.17 0.92 41.22
C THR A 404 -1.37 1.10 39.94
N PHE A 405 -2.03 1.44 38.81
CA PHE A 405 -1.34 1.67 37.55
C PHE A 405 -0.30 2.81 37.63
N PHE A 406 -0.65 3.94 38.24
CA PHE A 406 0.26 5.08 38.37
C PHE A 406 1.40 4.85 39.37
N GLN A 407 1.27 3.88 40.28
CA GLN A 407 2.31 3.48 41.23
C GLN A 407 3.34 2.50 40.63
N LEU A 408 3.01 1.80 39.54
CA LEU A 408 3.98 0.95 38.84
C LEU A 408 5.10 1.81 38.26
N THR A 409 6.34 1.30 38.31
CA THR A 409 7.52 1.98 37.77
C THR A 409 8.11 1.20 36.59
N ASP A 410 8.01 -0.13 36.60
CA ASP A 410 8.44 -0.99 35.49
C ASP A 410 7.45 -0.98 34.32
N GLN A 411 7.99 -0.88 33.10
CA GLN A 411 7.19 -0.75 31.89
C GLN A 411 6.56 -2.09 31.45
N LYS A 412 7.19 -3.24 31.75
CA LYS A 412 6.59 -4.55 31.50
C LYS A 412 5.41 -4.77 32.43
N ASP A 413 5.55 -4.42 33.71
CA ASP A 413 4.47 -4.51 34.69
C ASP A 413 3.31 -3.58 34.34
N LYS A 414 3.58 -2.35 33.90
CA LYS A 414 2.55 -1.44 33.38
C LYS A 414 1.81 -2.04 32.19
N THR A 415 2.53 -2.64 31.26
CA THR A 415 1.95 -3.24 30.06
C THR A 415 1.11 -4.46 30.40
N ALA A 416 1.58 -5.32 31.30
CA ALA A 416 0.84 -6.48 31.80
C ALA A 416 -0.43 -6.04 32.55
N PHE A 417 -0.32 -5.02 33.40
CA PHE A 417 -1.44 -4.47 34.16
C PHE A 417 -2.51 -3.87 33.24
N LEU A 418 -2.10 -3.11 32.22
CA LEU A 418 -3.01 -2.56 31.21
C LEU A 418 -3.72 -3.66 30.42
N ASN A 419 -2.99 -4.69 29.98
CA ASN A 419 -3.58 -5.83 29.26
C ASN A 419 -4.60 -6.58 30.12
N MET A 420 -4.26 -6.87 31.38
CA MET A 420 -5.18 -7.52 32.32
C MET A 420 -6.43 -6.68 32.56
N THR A 421 -6.26 -5.38 32.82
CA THR A 421 -7.36 -4.45 33.08
C THR A 421 -8.27 -4.35 31.86
N ALA A 422 -7.69 -4.23 30.66
CA ALA A 422 -8.42 -4.20 29.40
C ALA A 422 -9.26 -5.46 29.18
N ARG A 423 -8.68 -6.65 29.36
CA ARG A 423 -9.43 -7.92 29.22
C ARG A 423 -10.66 -7.93 30.12
N LYS A 424 -10.48 -7.62 31.41
CA LYS A 424 -11.58 -7.60 32.38
C LYS A 424 -12.66 -6.57 32.03
N THR A 425 -12.25 -5.38 31.59
CA THR A 425 -13.17 -4.26 31.36
C THR A 425 -13.96 -4.39 30.05
N TYR A 426 -13.37 -5.03 29.03
CA TYR A 426 -13.97 -5.16 27.70
C TYR A 426 -14.41 -6.60 27.34
N GLU A 427 -14.44 -7.52 28.31
CA GLU A 427 -14.81 -8.92 28.08
C GLU A 427 -16.12 -9.10 27.28
N PRO A 428 -17.20 -8.33 27.50
CA PRO A 428 -18.42 -8.44 26.70
C PRO A 428 -18.19 -8.11 25.22
N GLU A 429 -17.48 -7.01 24.93
CA GLU A 429 -17.15 -6.59 23.57
C GLU A 429 -16.20 -7.58 22.89
N LEU A 430 -15.21 -8.09 23.62
CA LEU A 430 -14.28 -9.11 23.13
C LEU A 430 -14.99 -10.42 22.79
N THR A 431 -16.02 -10.79 23.57
CA THR A 431 -16.82 -11.99 23.31
C THR A 431 -17.66 -11.84 22.03
N VAL A 432 -18.23 -10.66 21.79
CA VAL A 432 -18.98 -10.36 20.56
C VAL A 432 -18.04 -10.36 19.35
N ILE A 433 -16.87 -9.71 19.45
CA ILE A 433 -15.84 -9.67 18.40
C ILE A 433 -15.39 -11.10 18.05
N ARG A 434 -15.06 -11.93 19.05
CA ARG A 434 -14.66 -13.34 18.86
C ARG A 434 -15.77 -14.23 18.28
N ARG A 435 -17.04 -13.99 18.63
CA ARG A 435 -18.18 -14.73 18.07
C ARG A 435 -18.40 -14.38 16.59
N ASN A 436 -18.33 -13.10 16.24
CA ASN A 436 -18.46 -12.66 14.84
C ASN A 436 -17.34 -13.24 13.97
N GLN A 437 -16.12 -13.36 14.50
CA GLN A 437 -15.00 -14.03 13.83
C GLN A 437 -15.27 -15.54 13.60
N LYS A 438 -15.79 -16.27 14.58
CA LYS A 438 -16.13 -17.71 14.43
C LYS A 438 -17.28 -17.99 13.47
N VAL A 439 -18.28 -17.12 13.42
CA VAL A 439 -19.42 -17.26 12.48
C VAL A 439 -18.97 -17.00 11.05
N SER A 440 -18.05 -16.05 10.82
CA SER A 440 -17.44 -15.80 9.51
C SER A 440 -16.61 -16.98 8.98
N THR A 441 -16.05 -17.84 9.85
CA THR A 441 -15.33 -19.06 9.46
C THR A 441 -16.22 -20.30 9.34
N GLY A 442 -17.45 -20.26 9.86
CA GLY A 442 -18.37 -21.41 9.94
C GLY A 442 -19.47 -21.45 8.90
N ILE A 443 -19.67 -20.39 8.12
CA ILE A 443 -20.62 -20.33 7.00
C ILE A 443 -19.84 -20.53 5.68
N SER A 444 -19.15 -21.66 5.60
CA SER A 444 -18.71 -22.24 4.34
C SER A 444 -19.34 -23.63 4.28
N LEU A 445 -20.51 -23.71 3.65
CA LEU A 445 -21.17 -24.93 3.22
C LEU A 445 -21.57 -24.75 1.76
#